data_AF-A0A9E2D5W4-F1
#
_entry.id   AF-A0A9E2D5W4-F1
#
_cell.length_a   1.000
_cell.length_b   1.000
_cell.length_c   1.000
_cell.angle_alpha   90.00
_cell.angle_beta   90.00
_cell.angle_gamma   90.00
#
_symmetry.space_group_name_H-M   'P 1'
#
loop_
_entity.id
_entity.type
_entity.pdbx_description
1 polymer ?
#
loop_
_entity_poly.entity_id
_entity_poly.type
_entity_poly.pdbx_seq_one_letter_code
_entity_poly.pdbx_strand_id
1 'polypeptide(L)'
;MPSVLEKKIQPDSFINFTEFLDYVVSSTQYRTILEKMNQPCPDRLYRHDYWHSVEELLRPFPDAHKALMGYAFDNWDEEMAFSAGNLKACYILDEDFVNGGRAFILFSIVASNWTYVTQVNNQSELWERL
;
A
#
# COMPACT_ATOMS: atom_id res chain seq x y z
N MET A 1 -14.54 11.22 2.55
CA MET A 1 -14.59 10.71 1.16
C MET A 1 -16.01 10.22 0.87
N PRO A 2 -16.51 10.24 -0.38
CA PRO A 2 -17.49 9.23 -0.75
C PRO A 2 -16.85 7.86 -0.46
N SER A 3 -17.54 6.99 0.26
CA SER A 3 -17.04 5.63 0.50
C SER A 3 -16.71 5.01 -0.85
N VAL A 4 -15.45 4.66 -1.10
CA VAL A 4 -15.12 3.81 -2.24
C VAL A 4 -15.90 2.52 -2.00
N LEU A 5 -16.83 2.22 -2.91
CA LEU A 5 -17.67 1.03 -2.78
C LEU A 5 -16.75 -0.18 -2.64
N GLU A 6 -16.96 -1.01 -1.62
CA GLU A 6 -16.19 -2.22 -1.42
C GLU A 6 -16.31 -3.09 -2.67
N LYS A 7 -15.19 -3.26 -3.38
CA LYS A 7 -15.12 -4.10 -4.58
C LYS A 7 -14.62 -5.48 -4.17
N LYS A 8 -15.27 -6.52 -4.69
CA LYS A 8 -14.65 -7.85 -4.73
C LYS A 8 -13.46 -7.77 -5.67
N ILE A 9 -12.29 -8.19 -5.20
CA ILE A 9 -11.08 -8.22 -6.03
C ILE A 9 -11.07 -9.50 -6.86
N GLN A 10 -11.00 -9.32 -8.18
CA GLN A 10 -10.88 -10.35 -9.21
C GLN A 10 -9.82 -9.93 -10.24
N PRO A 11 -9.31 -10.86 -11.09
CA PRO A 11 -8.24 -10.56 -12.05
C PRO A 11 -8.51 -9.36 -12.98
N ASP A 12 -9.77 -9.12 -13.31
CA ASP A 12 -10.27 -8.07 -14.19
C ASP A 12 -10.82 -6.84 -13.43
N SER A 13 -10.65 -6.80 -12.10
CA SER A 13 -11.21 -5.72 -11.27
C SER A 13 -10.46 -4.38 -11.39
N PHE A 14 -9.24 -4.42 -11.91
CA PHE A 14 -8.36 -3.26 -12.08
C PHE A 14 -7.69 -3.33 -13.45
N ILE A 15 -7.44 -2.17 -14.05
CA ILE A 15 -6.84 -2.07 -15.39
C ILE A 15 -5.35 -2.40 -15.32
N ASN A 16 -4.67 -2.05 -14.23
CA ASN A 16 -3.25 -2.30 -14.01
C ASN A 16 -2.89 -2.42 -12.53
N PHE A 17 -1.64 -2.77 -12.24
CA PHE A 17 -1.17 -2.98 -10.88
C PHE A 17 -1.23 -1.72 -9.99
N THR A 18 -1.02 -0.52 -10.54
CA THR A 18 -1.06 0.72 -9.76
C THR A 18 -2.47 1.08 -9.28
N GLU A 19 -3.50 0.79 -10.09
CA GLU A 19 -4.89 0.96 -9.66
C GLU A 19 -5.28 0.04 -8.50
N PHE A 20 -4.75 -1.18 -8.49
CA PHE A 20 -4.89 -2.08 -7.34
C PHE A 20 -4.26 -1.48 -6.08
N LEU A 21 -3.04 -0.92 -6.19
CA LEU A 21 -2.38 -0.28 -5.05
C LEU A 21 -3.15 0.95 -4.56
N ASP A 22 -3.66 1.78 -5.47
CA ASP A 22 -4.52 2.92 -5.14
C ASP A 22 -5.77 2.48 -4.39
N TYR A 23 -6.43 1.41 -4.84
CA TYR A 23 -7.57 0.84 -4.15
C TYR A 23 -7.21 0.36 -2.74
N VAL A 24 -6.08 -0.33 -2.60
CA VAL A 24 -5.59 -0.82 -1.30
C VAL A 24 -5.40 0.33 -0.31
N VAL A 25 -4.78 1.44 -0.73
CA VAL A 25 -4.49 2.54 0.21
C VAL A 25 -5.65 3.51 0.41
N SER A 26 -6.61 3.57 -0.52
CA SER A 26 -7.79 4.45 -0.40
C SER A 26 -9.00 3.79 0.23
N SER A 27 -9.09 2.45 0.20
CA SER A 27 -10.22 1.71 0.77
C SER A 27 -10.20 1.72 2.30
N THR A 28 -11.36 2.01 2.90
CA THR A 28 -11.55 1.93 4.35
C THR A 28 -11.36 0.51 4.89
N GLN A 29 -11.59 -0.51 4.06
CA GLN A 29 -11.39 -1.92 4.40
C GLN A 29 -9.95 -2.22 4.83
N TYR A 30 -8.99 -1.50 4.24
CA TYR A 30 -7.57 -1.75 4.45
C TYR A 30 -6.87 -0.65 5.25
N ARG A 31 -7.63 0.20 5.96
CA ARG A 31 -7.08 1.33 6.73
C ARG A 31 -5.96 0.92 7.71
N THR A 32 -6.05 -0.28 8.28
CA THR A 32 -5.02 -0.80 9.21
C THR A 32 -3.65 -1.01 8.56
N ILE A 33 -3.58 -1.06 7.22
CA ILE A 33 -2.32 -1.07 6.48
C ILE A 33 -1.58 0.25 6.69
N LEU A 34 -2.27 1.38 6.53
CA LEU A 34 -1.69 2.71 6.75
C LEU A 34 -1.30 2.91 8.21
N GLU A 35 -2.12 2.41 9.15
CA GLU A 35 -1.77 2.41 10.58
C GLU A 35 -0.46 1.67 10.85
N LYS A 36 -0.29 0.47 10.28
CA LYS A 36 0.94 -0.32 10.43
C LYS A 36 2.15 0.32 9.78
N MET A 37 1.98 0.97 8.63
CA MET A 37 3.07 1.69 7.97
C MET A 37 3.49 2.96 8.73
N ASN A 38 2.55 3.59 9.43
CA ASN A 38 2.82 4.78 10.22
C ASN A 38 3.47 4.46 11.58
N GLN A 39 3.41 3.21 12.04
CA GLN A 39 3.98 2.79 13.32
C GLN A 39 5.49 2.52 13.24
N PRO A 40 6.26 2.90 14.28
CA PRO A 40 7.66 2.49 14.39
C PRO A 40 7.76 0.95 14.43
N CYS A 41 8.61 0.36 13.60
CA CYS A 41 8.88 -1.08 13.62
C CYS A 41 10.09 -1.36 14.53
N PRO A 42 9.92 -1.96 15.73
CA PRO A 42 11.00 -2.07 16.71
C PRO A 42 12.08 -3.10 16.36
N ASP A 43 11.80 -4.05 15.47
CA ASP A 43 12.66 -5.23 15.20
C ASP A 43 13.55 -5.12 13.94
N ARG A 44 13.80 -3.92 13.43
CA ARG A 44 14.60 -3.74 12.21
C ARG A 44 16.06 -3.43 12.51
N LEU A 45 16.95 -4.17 11.85
CA LEU A 45 18.41 -4.05 11.93
C LEU A 45 18.93 -2.66 11.54
N TYR A 46 18.13 -1.87 10.81
CA TYR A 46 18.45 -0.50 10.41
C TYR A 46 17.49 0.49 11.08
N ARG A 47 18.04 1.46 11.82
CA ARG A 47 17.32 2.50 12.59
C ARG A 47 16.36 3.41 11.81
N HIS A 48 16.31 3.30 10.47
CA HIS A 48 15.56 4.19 9.58
C HIS A 48 14.71 3.44 8.55
N ASP A 49 14.43 2.15 8.78
CA ASP A 49 13.82 1.31 7.77
C ASP A 49 12.28 1.39 7.82
N TYR A 50 11.75 2.52 7.32
CA TYR A 50 10.31 2.80 7.17
C TYR A 50 9.63 1.98 6.04
N TRP A 51 10.30 0.93 5.54
CA TRP A 51 9.91 0.17 4.35
C TRP A 51 9.17 -1.13 4.70
N HIS A 52 7.85 -1.15 4.64
CA HIS A 52 7.05 -2.33 4.96
C HIS A 52 6.96 -3.30 3.78
N SER A 53 7.01 -4.60 4.05
CA SER A 53 6.67 -5.61 3.04
C SER A 53 5.17 -5.53 2.74
N VAL A 54 4.79 -5.25 1.49
CA VAL A 54 3.38 -5.15 1.12
C VAL A 54 2.68 -6.50 1.25
N GLU A 55 3.36 -7.59 0.95
CA GLU A 55 2.84 -8.96 1.16
C GLU A 55 2.47 -9.19 2.64
N GLU A 56 3.33 -8.80 3.58
CA GLU A 56 3.06 -8.97 5.01
C GLU A 56 1.92 -8.09 5.52
N LEU A 57 1.82 -6.86 4.99
CA LEU A 57 0.73 -5.94 5.28
C LEU A 57 -0.61 -6.46 4.77
N LEU A 58 -0.61 -7.12 3.61
CA LEU A 58 -1.80 -7.69 2.99
C LEU A 58 -2.17 -9.08 3.52
N ARG A 59 -1.27 -9.80 4.20
CA ARG A 59 -1.53 -11.15 4.74
C ARG A 59 -2.84 -11.28 5.55
N PRO A 60 -3.25 -10.30 6.38
CA PRO A 60 -4.54 -10.35 7.08
C PRO A 60 -5.79 -10.21 6.18
N PHE A 61 -5.60 -9.88 4.90
CA PHE A 61 -6.64 -9.58 3.92
C PHE A 61 -6.55 -10.57 2.74
N PRO A 62 -7.19 -11.76 2.83
CA PRO A 62 -6.99 -12.85 1.88
C PRO A 62 -7.22 -12.45 0.42
N ASP A 63 -8.26 -11.66 0.13
CA ASP A 63 -8.60 -11.26 -1.23
C ASP A 63 -7.52 -10.34 -1.85
N ALA A 64 -7.06 -9.35 -1.10
CA ALA A 64 -6.01 -8.44 -1.56
C ALA A 64 -4.64 -9.12 -1.62
N HIS A 65 -4.35 -10.01 -0.67
CA HIS A 65 -3.13 -10.82 -0.71
C HIS A 65 -3.13 -11.74 -1.94
N LYS A 66 -4.25 -12.41 -2.24
CA LYS A 66 -4.39 -13.23 -3.45
C LYS A 66 -4.20 -12.41 -4.71
N ALA A 67 -4.73 -11.20 -4.76
CA ALA A 67 -4.53 -10.30 -5.90
C ALA A 67 -3.07 -9.90 -6.09
N LEU A 68 -2.36 -9.57 -5.00
CA LEU A 68 -0.91 -9.33 -5.06
C LEU A 68 -0.17 -10.53 -5.65
N MET A 69 -0.52 -11.76 -5.25
CA MET A 69 0.06 -12.98 -5.81
C MET A 69 -0.28 -13.13 -7.31
N GLY A 70 -1.49 -12.77 -7.72
CA GLY A 70 -1.90 -12.77 -9.12
C GLY A 70 -1.07 -11.82 -9.99
N TYR A 71 -0.82 -10.60 -9.51
CA TYR A 71 0.09 -9.67 -10.19
C TYR A 71 1.55 -10.16 -10.19
N ALA A 72 2.01 -10.79 -9.11
CA ALA A 72 3.40 -11.25 -8.99
C ALA A 72 3.71 -12.51 -9.82
N PHE A 73 2.77 -13.45 -9.90
CA PHE A 73 3.04 -14.80 -10.41
C PHE A 73 2.12 -15.26 -11.55
N ASP A 74 0.91 -14.69 -11.67
CA ASP A 74 -0.09 -15.11 -12.64
C ASP A 74 -0.25 -14.11 -13.82
N ASN A 75 0.65 -13.13 -13.94
CA ASN A 75 0.67 -12.12 -15.00
C ASN A 75 -0.67 -11.38 -15.18
N TRP A 76 -1.33 -10.97 -14.09
CA TRP A 76 -2.54 -10.13 -14.18
C TRP A 76 -2.25 -8.75 -14.79
N ASP A 77 -0.98 -8.34 -14.84
CA ASP A 77 -0.48 -7.18 -15.56
C ASP A 77 0.77 -7.59 -16.32
N GLU A 78 0.69 -7.62 -17.66
CA GLU A 78 1.78 -8.11 -18.52
C GLU A 78 3.03 -7.21 -18.47
N GLU A 79 2.89 -5.95 -18.02
CA GLU A 79 4.00 -5.01 -17.89
C GLU A 79 4.77 -5.19 -16.57
N MET A 80 4.26 -6.04 -15.66
CA MET A 80 4.82 -6.25 -14.32
C MET A 80 5.25 -7.69 -14.11
N ALA A 81 6.49 -7.87 -13.67
CA ALA A 81 7.00 -9.17 -13.23
C ALA A 81 7.86 -8.99 -11.98
N PHE A 82 7.42 -9.52 -10.85
CA PHE A 82 8.12 -9.40 -9.57
C PHE A 82 7.72 -10.52 -8.61
N SER A 83 8.56 -10.79 -7.61
CA SER A 83 8.16 -11.65 -6.48
C SER A 83 7.39 -10.82 -5.45
N ALA A 84 6.25 -11.33 -4.95
CA ALA A 84 5.40 -10.61 -4.00
C ALA A 84 6.16 -10.03 -2.78
N GLY A 85 7.15 -10.77 -2.25
CA GLY A 85 7.96 -10.33 -1.11
C GLY A 85 8.94 -9.18 -1.41
N ASN A 86 9.17 -8.86 -2.69
CA ASN A 86 10.05 -7.77 -3.11
C ASN A 86 9.35 -6.43 -3.19
N LEU A 87 8.02 -6.38 -3.11
CA LEU A 87 7.29 -5.11 -3.08
C LEU A 87 7.32 -4.51 -1.67
N LYS A 88 7.90 -3.32 -1.56
CA LYS A 88 7.99 -2.54 -0.34
C LYS A 88 7.17 -1.27 -0.44
N ALA A 89 6.68 -0.79 0.69
CA ALA A 89 5.94 0.45 0.81
C ALA A 89 6.44 1.29 1.98
N CYS A 90 6.52 2.60 1.78
CA CYS A 90 6.91 3.57 2.80
C CYS A 90 5.82 4.63 2.94
N TYR A 91 5.44 4.95 4.18
CA TYR A 91 4.52 6.03 4.50
C TYR A 91 5.31 7.29 4.81
N ILE A 92 5.02 8.38 4.11
CA ILE A 92 5.73 9.66 4.26
C ILE A 92 4.70 10.74 4.58
N LEU A 93 4.84 11.34 5.76
CA LEU A 93 4.06 12.51 6.16
C LEU A 93 4.33 13.66 5.19
N ASP A 94 3.26 14.35 4.79
CA ASP A 94 3.36 15.55 3.97
C ASP A 94 2.96 16.80 4.76
N GLU A 95 1.67 17.15 4.80
CA GLU A 95 1.17 18.34 5.52
C GLU A 95 -0.18 18.07 6.22
N ASP A 96 -0.41 18.66 7.40
CA ASP A 96 -1.58 18.42 8.27
C ASP A 96 -2.81 19.26 7.93
N PHE A 97 -2.62 20.43 7.32
CA PHE A 97 -3.69 21.42 7.11
C PHE A 97 -4.50 21.25 5.81
N VAL A 98 -4.06 20.40 4.87
CA VAL A 98 -4.77 20.12 3.61
C VAL A 98 -5.51 18.79 3.69
N ASN A 99 -6.81 18.78 3.32
CA ASN A 99 -7.64 17.57 3.22
C ASN A 99 -7.68 16.67 4.48
N GLY A 100 -7.60 17.26 5.69
CA GLY A 100 -7.58 16.50 6.95
C GLY A 100 -6.31 15.70 7.16
N GLY A 101 -5.17 16.25 6.75
CA GLY A 101 -3.85 15.60 6.77
C GLY A 101 -3.62 14.73 5.54
N ARG A 102 -2.48 14.93 4.88
CA ARG A 102 -2.06 14.21 3.67
C ARG A 102 -0.75 13.47 3.88
N ALA A 103 -0.64 12.26 3.33
CA ALA A 103 0.61 11.52 3.27
C ALA A 103 0.83 10.95 1.87
N PHE A 104 2.10 10.72 1.54
CA PHE A 104 2.50 9.95 0.38
C PHE A 104 2.74 8.50 0.76
N ILE A 105 2.33 7.59 -0.11
CA ILE A 105 2.74 6.19 -0.04
C ILE A 105 3.67 5.93 -1.22
N LEU A 106 4.92 5.60 -0.91
CA LEU A 106 5.93 5.23 -1.90
C LEU A 106 6.03 3.71 -1.95
N PHE A 107 5.74 3.14 -3.10
CA PHE A 107 5.96 1.74 -3.42
C PHE A 107 7.24 1.56 -4.23
N SER A 108 8.00 0.50 -3.95
CA SER A 108 9.19 0.13 -4.70
C SER A 108 9.35 -1.39 -4.76
N ILE A 109 9.74 -1.90 -5.93
CA ILE A 109 10.14 -3.30 -6.09
C ILE A 109 11.66 -3.38 -5.92
N VAL A 110 12.10 -4.14 -4.92
CA VAL A 110 13.52 -4.35 -4.62
C VAL A 110 14.28 -4.87 -5.84
N ALA A 111 15.48 -4.32 -6.06
CA ALA A 111 16.35 -4.64 -7.19
C ALA A 111 15.74 -4.32 -8.58
N SER A 112 14.85 -3.34 -8.65
CA SER A 112 14.31 -2.79 -9.89
C SER A 112 14.35 -1.26 -9.88
N ASN A 113 14.09 -0.64 -11.04
CA ASN A 113 13.86 0.81 -11.13
C ASN A 113 12.37 1.18 -10.99
N TRP A 114 11.51 0.20 -10.69
CA TRP A 114 10.08 0.44 -10.58
C TRP A 114 9.77 1.10 -9.23
N THR A 115 9.14 2.26 -9.31
CA THR A 115 8.64 3.02 -8.17
C THR A 115 7.29 3.60 -8.51
N TYR A 116 6.39 3.59 -7.55
CA TYR A 116 5.08 4.20 -7.70
C TYR A 116 4.75 5.03 -6.46
N VAL A 117 4.25 6.24 -6.64
CA VAL A 117 3.89 7.15 -5.55
C VAL A 117 2.44 7.53 -5.70
N THR A 118 1.69 7.37 -4.61
CA THR A 118 0.30 7.82 -4.53
C THR A 118 0.07 8.64 -3.26
N GLN A 119 -1.07 9.32 -3.19
CA GLN A 119 -1.45 10.19 -2.10
C GLN A 119 -2.66 9.64 -1.36
N VAL A 120 -2.61 9.76 -0.03
CA VAL A 120 -3.75 9.48 0.84
C VAL A 120 -4.09 10.72 1.66
N ASN A 121 -5.40 11.02 1.75
CA ASN A 121 -5.94 12.16 2.50
C ASN A 121 -6.64 11.68 3.79
N ASN A 122 -7.07 12.59 4.65
CA ASN A 122 -7.74 12.29 5.93
C ASN A 122 -6.85 11.45 6.87
N GLN A 123 -5.58 11.83 6.95
CA GLN A 123 -4.54 11.14 7.71
C GLN A 123 -4.32 11.73 9.12
N SER A 124 -4.87 12.89 9.46
CA SER A 124 -4.66 13.55 10.76
C SER A 124 -4.94 12.63 11.96
N GLU A 125 -6.00 11.81 11.90
CA GLU A 125 -6.32 10.86 12.98
C GLU A 125 -5.20 9.82 13.21
N LEU A 126 -4.50 9.41 12.14
CA LEU A 126 -3.38 8.47 12.26
C LEU A 126 -2.17 9.13 12.91
N TRP A 127 -2.01 10.44 12.73
CA TRP A 127 -0.87 11.20 13.24
C TRP A 127 -1.05 11.56 14.71
N GLU A 128 -2.28 11.87 15.14
CA GLU A 128 -2.62 12.12 16.54
C GLU A 128 -2.39 10.90 17.45
N ARG A 129 -2.27 9.70 16.87
CA ARG A 129 -2.04 8.44 17.58
C ARG A 129 -0.55 8.04 17.69
N LEU A 130 0.37 8.83 17.13
CA LEU A 130 1.82 8.68 17.27
C LEU A 130 2.32 9.26 18.60
#